data_AF-A0A3D4V0H2-F1
#
_entry.id   AF-A0A3D4V0H2-F1
#
_cell.length_a   1.000
_cell.length_b   1.000
_cell.length_c   1.000
_cell.angle_alpha   90.00
_cell.angle_beta   90.00
_cell.angle_gamma   90.00
#
_symmetry.space_group_name_H-M   'P 1'
#
loop_
_entity.id
_entity.type
_entity.pdbx_description
1 polymer ?
#
loop_
_entity_poly.entity_id
_entity_poly.type
_entity_poly.pdbx_seq_one_letter_code
_entity_poly.pdbx_strand_id
1 'polypeptide(L)'
;MLCTTHWIDKYIGYTPRKLTSEEWAVVREHKKVEPRPFPYLPTMHNHPCSVWVRSSMDNYEYLYTLALALNDEYGFRYGKSHKSVHDVILRLPEQLELPRSGLSPFAQAMPDELKGSDAVSAYRRYYCREKSSFASWKGREQPEWWI
;
A
#
# COMPACT_ATOMS: atom_id res chain seq x y z
N MET A 1 -3.37 -2.76 -1.56
CA MET A 1 -2.00 -2.98 -2.09
C MET A 1 -1.50 -4.37 -1.76
N LEU A 2 -1.42 -4.79 -0.49
CA LEU A 2 -0.96 -6.15 -0.12
C LEU A 2 -1.75 -7.27 -0.84
N CYS A 3 -3.09 -7.26 -0.80
CA CYS A 3 -3.89 -8.22 -1.59
C CYS A 3 -3.60 -8.12 -3.09
N THR A 4 -3.46 -6.90 -3.63
CA THR A 4 -3.13 -6.70 -5.05
C THR A 4 -1.80 -7.36 -5.41
N THR A 5 -0.78 -7.27 -4.55
CA THR A 5 0.51 -7.94 -4.74
C THR A 5 0.33 -9.45 -4.81
N HIS A 6 -0.41 -10.04 -3.86
CA HIS A 6 -0.76 -11.46 -3.84
C HIS A 6 -1.50 -11.95 -5.11
N TRP A 7 -2.48 -11.18 -5.58
CA TRP A 7 -3.18 -11.48 -6.83
C TRP A 7 -2.25 -11.45 -8.05
N ILE A 8 -1.33 -10.49 -8.12
CA ILE A 8 -0.41 -10.36 -9.26
C ILE A 8 0.62 -11.48 -9.21
N ASP A 9 1.22 -11.72 -8.06
CA ASP A 9 2.21 -12.78 -7.86
C ASP A 9 1.64 -14.15 -8.24
N LYS A 10 0.44 -14.48 -7.74
CA LYS A 10 -0.20 -15.77 -8.00
C LYS A 10 -0.50 -16.04 -9.48
N TYR A 11 -0.98 -15.04 -10.23
CA TYR A 11 -1.53 -15.25 -11.58
C TYR A 11 -0.63 -14.77 -12.71
N ILE A 12 0.32 -13.90 -12.41
CA ILE A 12 1.24 -13.29 -13.38
C ILE A 12 2.70 -13.55 -12.99
N GLY A 13 2.99 -13.68 -11.70
CA GLY A 13 4.35 -13.79 -11.15
C GLY A 13 4.99 -12.43 -10.89
N TYR A 14 6.30 -12.47 -10.64
CA TYR A 14 7.08 -11.28 -10.31
C TYR A 14 7.04 -10.22 -11.43
N THR A 15 6.29 -9.14 -11.18
CA THR A 15 6.05 -8.08 -12.16
C THR A 15 6.25 -6.69 -11.53
N PRO A 16 7.50 -6.21 -11.38
CA PRO A 16 7.85 -4.94 -10.73
C PRO A 16 7.59 -3.72 -11.63
N ARG A 17 6.60 -3.82 -12.52
CA ARG A 17 6.21 -2.80 -13.51
C ARG A 17 4.69 -2.74 -13.64
N LYS A 18 4.18 -1.78 -14.43
CA LYS A 18 2.77 -1.78 -14.83
C LYS A 18 2.45 -3.07 -15.59
N LEU A 19 1.28 -3.64 -15.31
CA LEU A 19 0.72 -4.76 -16.07
C LEU A 19 0.27 -4.27 -17.44
N THR A 20 0.43 -5.13 -18.45
CA THR A 20 -0.22 -4.94 -19.75
C THR A 20 -1.72 -5.25 -19.66
N SER A 21 -2.46 -4.91 -20.71
CA SER A 21 -3.90 -5.21 -20.80
C SER A 21 -4.17 -6.71 -20.78
N GLU A 22 -3.29 -7.50 -21.40
CA GLU A 22 -3.37 -8.96 -21.52
C GLU A 22 -3.12 -9.62 -20.16
N GLU A 23 -2.05 -9.21 -19.46
CA GLU A 23 -1.77 -9.67 -18.09
C GLU A 23 -2.91 -9.35 -17.13
N TRP A 24 -3.44 -8.12 -17.20
CA TRP A 24 -4.59 -7.76 -16.37
C TRP A 24 -5.84 -8.57 -16.74
N ALA A 25 -6.04 -8.93 -18.01
CA ALA A 25 -7.16 -9.76 -18.42
C ALA A 25 -7.14 -11.13 -17.75
N VAL A 26 -5.95 -11.74 -17.59
CA VAL A 26 -5.79 -13.00 -16.83
C VAL A 26 -6.27 -12.84 -15.40
N VAL A 27 -5.84 -11.79 -14.68
CA VAL A 27 -6.29 -11.52 -13.31
C VAL A 27 -7.80 -11.29 -13.26
N ARG A 28 -8.37 -10.57 -14.23
CA ARG A 28 -9.82 -10.30 -14.28
C ARG A 28 -10.68 -11.55 -14.37
N GLU A 29 -10.25 -12.55 -15.13
CA GLU A 29 -11.00 -13.80 -15.23
C GLU A 29 -10.96 -14.56 -13.90
N HIS A 30 -9.80 -14.61 -13.25
CA HIS A 30 -9.67 -15.26 -11.93
C HIS A 30 -10.43 -14.56 -10.81
N LYS A 31 -10.66 -13.24 -10.90
CA LYS A 31 -11.51 -12.51 -9.94
C LYS A 31 -12.97 -12.99 -9.89
N LYS A 32 -13.44 -13.69 -10.92
CA LYS A 32 -14.81 -14.21 -11.01
C LYS A 32 -14.97 -15.58 -10.36
N VAL A 33 -13.85 -16.25 -10.03
CA VAL A 33 -13.84 -17.61 -9.48
C VAL A 33 -13.97 -17.57 -7.97
N GLU A 34 -14.89 -18.37 -7.44
CA GLU A 34 -15.09 -18.58 -6.00
C GLU A 34 -14.75 -20.04 -5.61
N PRO A 35 -14.19 -20.29 -4.41
CA PRO A 35 -13.82 -19.29 -3.41
C PRO A 35 -12.61 -18.47 -3.84
N ARG A 36 -12.67 -17.17 -3.56
CA ARG A 36 -11.53 -16.28 -3.81
C ARG A 36 -10.29 -16.69 -3.01
N PRO A 37 -9.08 -16.61 -3.61
CA PRO A 37 -7.84 -17.02 -2.93
C PRO A 37 -7.36 -16.03 -1.86
N PHE A 38 -7.81 -14.77 -1.90
CA PHE A 38 -7.35 -13.71 -0.99
C PHE A 38 -8.53 -12.91 -0.43
N PRO A 39 -8.40 -12.29 0.78
CA PRO A 39 -9.54 -11.67 1.47
C PRO A 39 -10.10 -10.41 0.79
N TYR A 40 -9.43 -9.82 -0.20
CA TYR A 40 -9.94 -8.70 -0.99
C TYR A 40 -9.55 -8.85 -2.47
N LEU A 41 -10.41 -8.35 -3.36
CA LEU A 41 -10.11 -8.24 -4.79
C LEU A 41 -8.98 -7.23 -5.04
N PRO A 42 -8.18 -7.41 -6.11
CA PRO A 42 -7.09 -6.51 -6.41
C PRO A 42 -7.65 -5.15 -6.87
N THR A 43 -7.08 -4.08 -6.32
CA THR A 43 -7.40 -2.69 -6.69
C THR A 43 -6.12 -1.93 -7.04
N MET A 44 -6.25 -0.88 -7.86
CA MET A 44 -5.16 0.05 -8.18
C MET A 44 -3.86 -0.65 -8.62
N HIS A 45 -3.96 -1.70 -9.44
CA HIS A 45 -2.83 -2.59 -9.81
C HIS A 45 -1.64 -1.85 -10.45
N ASN A 46 -1.91 -0.78 -11.21
CA ASN A 46 -0.88 0.05 -11.84
C ASN A 46 -0.57 1.35 -11.10
N HIS A 47 -1.14 1.58 -9.92
CA HIS A 47 -0.80 2.74 -9.10
C HIS A 47 0.67 2.64 -8.65
N PRO A 48 1.45 3.74 -8.65
CA PRO A 48 2.88 3.72 -8.31
C PRO A 48 3.19 2.99 -7.00
N CYS A 49 2.39 3.21 -5.95
CA CYS A 49 2.59 2.50 -4.68
C CYS A 49 2.32 0.99 -4.79
N SER A 50 1.32 0.55 -5.56
CA SER A 50 1.09 -0.89 -5.79
C SER A 50 2.24 -1.54 -6.55
N VAL A 51 2.87 -0.80 -7.48
CA VAL A 51 4.08 -1.29 -8.18
C VAL A 51 5.23 -1.40 -7.19
N TRP A 52 5.50 -0.35 -6.42
CA TRP A 52 6.56 -0.32 -5.40
C TRP A 52 6.45 -1.48 -4.41
N VAL A 53 5.25 -1.75 -3.87
CA VAL A 53 5.03 -2.84 -2.91
C VAL A 53 5.43 -4.21 -3.48
N ARG A 54 5.17 -4.47 -4.77
CA ARG A 54 5.50 -5.75 -5.41
C ARG A 54 6.88 -5.77 -6.07
N SER A 55 7.67 -4.70 -5.94
CA SER A 55 9.00 -4.64 -6.54
C SER A 55 10.06 -5.40 -5.73
N SER A 56 9.82 -5.66 -4.45
CA SER A 56 10.73 -6.39 -3.56
C SER A 56 9.94 -6.92 -2.36
N MET A 57 10.37 -8.06 -1.80
CA MET A 57 9.83 -8.56 -0.54
C MET A 57 10.05 -7.55 0.60
N ASP A 58 11.17 -6.81 0.59
CA ASP A 58 11.48 -5.81 1.62
C ASP A 58 10.47 -4.63 1.59
N ASN A 59 10.00 -4.24 0.40
CA ASN A 59 8.95 -3.23 0.25
C ASN A 59 7.59 -3.74 0.74
N TYR A 60 7.28 -5.02 0.48
CA TYR A 60 6.07 -5.66 0.95
C TYR A 60 6.04 -5.72 2.48
N GLU A 61 7.12 -6.18 3.10
CA GLU A 61 7.27 -6.28 4.57
C GLU A 61 7.22 -4.91 5.24
N TYR A 62 7.82 -3.88 4.63
CA TYR A 62 7.68 -2.51 5.11
C TYR A 62 6.22 -2.07 5.13
N LEU A 63 5.47 -2.27 4.03
CA LEU A 63 4.06 -1.89 3.99
C LEU A 63 3.22 -2.71 4.99
N TYR A 64 3.49 -4.00 5.12
CA TYR A 64 2.81 -4.85 6.09
C TYR A 64 2.98 -4.32 7.51
N THR A 65 4.23 -4.03 7.90
CA THR A 65 4.57 -3.46 9.21
C THR A 65 3.94 -2.07 9.41
N LEU A 66 4.00 -1.20 8.39
CA LEU A 66 3.36 0.11 8.42
C LEU A 66 1.84 -0.01 8.63
N ALA A 67 1.19 -0.99 8.02
CA ALA A 67 -0.26 -1.18 8.19
C ALA A 67 -0.64 -1.61 9.61
N LEU A 68 0.22 -2.38 10.30
CA LEU A 68 0.04 -2.69 11.72
C LEU A 68 0.25 -1.46 12.60
N ALA A 69 1.31 -0.67 12.35
CA ALA A 69 1.54 0.58 13.08
C ALA A 69 0.39 1.60 12.88
N LEU A 70 -0.18 1.69 11.67
CA LEU A 70 -1.36 2.51 11.40
C LEU A 70 -2.61 2.03 12.15
N ASN A 71 -2.72 0.72 12.40
CA ASN A 71 -3.80 0.19 13.23
C ASN A 71 -3.62 0.55 14.70
N ASP A 72 -2.39 0.58 15.21
CA ASP A 72 -2.12 1.05 16.56
C ASP A 72 -2.46 2.54 16.70
N GLU A 73 -2.10 3.37 15.70
CA GLU A 73 -2.50 4.78 15.65
C GLU A 73 -4.02 4.94 15.55
N TYR A 74 -4.69 4.10 14.77
CA TYR A 74 -6.16 4.08 14.70
C TYR A 74 -6.78 3.69 16.07
N GLY A 75 -6.18 2.73 16.77
CA GLY A 75 -6.53 2.32 18.13
C GLY A 75 -6.38 3.47 19.12
N PHE A 76 -5.26 4.17 19.10
CA PHE A 76 -5.03 5.37 19.91
C PHE A 76 -6.10 6.45 19.64
N ARG A 77 -6.41 6.73 18.36
CA ARG A 77 -7.32 7.80 17.96
C ARG A 77 -8.80 7.49 18.22
N TYR A 78 -9.21 6.23 18.10
CA TYR A 78 -10.62 5.83 18.08
C TYR A 78 -11.01 4.77 19.11
N GLY A 79 -10.07 4.26 19.91
CA GLY A 79 -10.32 3.27 20.96
C GLY A 79 -10.69 1.88 20.44
N LYS A 80 -10.38 1.56 19.18
CA LYS A 80 -10.71 0.27 18.54
C LYS A 80 -9.73 -0.06 17.43
N SER A 81 -9.56 -1.34 17.11
CA SER A 81 -8.77 -1.75 15.94
C SER A 81 -9.55 -1.55 14.63
N HIS A 82 -8.82 -1.26 13.55
CA HIS A 82 -9.38 -1.17 12.21
C HIS A 82 -9.60 -2.56 11.61
N LYS A 83 -10.82 -2.82 11.10
CA LYS A 83 -11.23 -4.12 10.55
C LYS A 83 -10.30 -4.67 9.47
N SER A 84 -9.68 -3.80 8.66
CA SER A 84 -8.76 -4.24 7.61
C SER A 84 -7.58 -5.05 8.14
N VAL A 85 -7.14 -4.84 9.39
CA VAL A 85 -6.02 -5.62 9.91
C VAL A 85 -6.46 -7.05 10.21
N HIS A 86 -7.50 -7.24 11.01
CA HIS A 86 -7.95 -8.56 11.45
C HIS A 86 -8.69 -9.38 10.36
N ASP A 87 -9.41 -8.71 9.47
CA ASP A 87 -10.22 -9.40 8.46
C ASP A 87 -9.47 -9.58 7.13
N VAL A 88 -8.36 -8.86 6.93
CA VAL A 88 -7.63 -8.86 5.64
C VAL A 88 -6.15 -9.11 5.84
N ILE A 89 -5.41 -8.20 6.49
CA ILE A 89 -3.94 -8.22 6.50
C ILE A 89 -3.38 -9.44 7.23
N LEU A 90 -3.90 -9.73 8.43
CA LEU A 90 -3.50 -10.90 9.23
C LEU A 90 -4.00 -12.23 8.65
N ARG A 91 -4.87 -12.19 7.63
CA ARG A 91 -5.39 -13.37 6.93
C ARG A 91 -4.75 -13.59 5.56
N LEU A 92 -3.77 -12.76 5.18
CA LEU A 92 -3.01 -12.99 3.97
C LEU A 92 -2.15 -14.24 4.13
N PRO A 93 -2.05 -15.09 3.10
CA PRO A 93 -1.16 -16.24 3.14
C PRO A 93 0.31 -15.79 3.21
N GLU A 94 1.16 -16.64 3.77
CA GLU A 94 2.60 -16.40 3.82
C GLU A 94 3.28 -16.60 2.46
N GLN A 95 2.69 -17.42 1.59
CA GLN A 95 3.25 -17.73 0.27
C GLN A 95 3.18 -16.48 -0.63
N LEU A 96 4.36 -15.91 -0.89
CA LEU A 96 4.55 -14.78 -1.80
C LEU A 96 5.97 -14.83 -2.37
N GLU A 97 6.09 -14.91 -3.69
CA GLU A 97 7.37 -15.14 -4.39
C GLU A 97 7.97 -13.84 -4.94
N LEU A 98 8.37 -12.94 -4.04
CA LEU A 98 9.07 -11.71 -4.41
C LEU A 98 10.58 -11.83 -4.14
N PRO A 99 11.44 -11.29 -5.03
CA PRO A 99 12.86 -11.23 -4.75
C PRO A 99 13.14 -10.28 -3.58
N ARG A 100 14.21 -10.57 -2.84
CA ARG A 100 14.78 -9.64 -1.85
C ARG A 100 15.86 -8.81 -2.54
N SER A 101 15.59 -7.53 -2.76
CA SER A 101 16.50 -6.60 -3.41
C SER A 101 16.75 -5.34 -2.58
N GLY A 102 16.41 -5.37 -1.29
CA GLY A 102 16.44 -4.22 -0.40
C GLY A 102 15.20 -3.33 -0.54
N LEU A 103 15.08 -2.39 0.39
CA LEU A 103 14.03 -1.37 0.39
C LEU A 103 14.32 -0.35 -0.71
N SER A 104 13.47 -0.30 -1.73
CA SER A 104 13.64 0.66 -2.83
C SER A 104 13.09 2.04 -2.46
N PRO A 105 13.52 3.11 -3.14
CA PRO A 105 12.97 4.45 -2.91
C PRO A 105 11.43 4.46 -2.95
N PHE A 106 10.81 5.10 -1.95
CA PHE A 106 9.35 5.12 -1.83
C PHE A 106 8.69 5.78 -3.04
N ALA A 107 7.61 5.16 -3.53
CA ALA A 107 6.79 5.78 -4.57
C ALA A 107 6.16 7.09 -4.08
N GLN A 108 6.34 8.16 -4.85
CA GLN A 108 5.73 9.46 -4.60
C GLN A 108 4.52 9.64 -5.52
N ALA A 109 3.36 9.19 -5.04
CA ALA A 109 2.08 9.27 -5.76
C ALA A 109 1.41 10.64 -5.53
N MET A 110 2.07 11.68 -6.00
CA MET A 110 1.70 13.09 -5.85
C MET A 110 2.05 13.87 -7.12
N PRO A 111 1.58 15.13 -7.28
CA PRO A 111 1.98 16.00 -8.38
C PRO A 111 3.50 16.15 -8.50
N ASP A 112 4.00 16.31 -9.73
CA ASP A 112 5.44 16.30 -10.02
C ASP A 112 6.19 17.41 -9.29
N GLU A 113 5.56 18.58 -9.12
CA GLU A 113 6.12 19.75 -8.44
C GLU A 113 6.28 19.58 -6.92
N LEU A 114 5.69 18.55 -6.33
CA LEU A 114 5.80 18.25 -4.89
C LEU A 114 6.80 17.12 -4.59
N LYS A 115 7.22 16.39 -5.62
CA LYS A 115 8.19 15.32 -5.50
C LYS A 115 9.56 15.83 -5.06
N GLY A 116 10.40 14.96 -4.52
CA GLY A 116 11.75 15.29 -4.11
C GLY A 116 12.62 14.07 -3.85
N SER A 117 13.88 14.29 -3.52
CA SER A 117 14.82 13.21 -3.17
C SER A 117 14.43 12.50 -1.87
N ASP A 118 13.92 13.25 -0.88
CA ASP A 118 13.38 12.72 0.37
C ASP A 118 11.86 12.56 0.27
N ALA A 119 11.40 11.32 0.32
CA ALA A 119 9.99 10.98 0.26
C ALA A 119 9.19 11.48 1.47
N VAL A 120 9.75 11.48 2.67
CA VAL A 120 9.08 11.98 3.89
C VAL A 120 8.82 13.47 3.74
N SER A 121 9.86 14.22 3.37
CA SER A 121 9.73 15.66 3.12
C SER A 121 8.75 15.97 1.99
N ALA A 122 8.74 15.18 0.91
CA ALA A 122 7.78 15.32 -0.19
C ALA A 122 6.33 15.09 0.26
N TYR A 123 6.05 14.00 0.99
CA TYR A 123 4.70 13.72 1.49
C TYR A 123 4.23 14.76 2.51
N ARG A 124 5.11 15.29 3.37
CA ARG A 124 4.76 16.39 4.29
C ARG A 124 4.27 17.62 3.54
N ARG A 125 5.03 18.07 2.52
CA ARG A 125 4.61 19.19 1.65
C ARG A 125 3.29 18.90 0.94
N TYR A 126 3.13 17.69 0.42
CA TYR A 126 1.88 17.27 -0.23
C TYR A 126 0.68 17.36 0.71
N TYR A 127 0.85 16.92 1.96
CA TYR A 127 -0.23 16.98 2.93
C TYR A 127 -0.57 18.43 3.34
N CYS A 128 0.42 19.28 3.61
CA CYS A 128 0.17 20.69 3.93
C CYS A 128 -0.50 21.44 2.77
N ARG A 129 -0.06 21.21 1.53
CA ARG A 129 -0.56 21.95 0.36
C ARG A 129 -1.89 21.46 -0.17
N GLU A 130 -2.03 20.15 -0.35
CA GLU A 130 -3.14 19.54 -1.12
C GLU A 130 -4.14 18.75 -0.27
N LYS A 131 -3.82 18.51 1.02
CA LYS A 131 -4.64 17.68 1.93
C LYS A 131 -4.99 18.39 3.24
N SER A 132 -4.72 19.69 3.33
CA SER A 132 -4.96 20.46 4.55
C SER A 132 -6.44 20.58 4.91
N SER A 133 -7.33 20.55 3.92
CA SER A 133 -8.78 20.71 4.11
C SER A 133 -9.44 19.68 5.05
N PHE A 134 -8.84 18.51 5.23
CA PHE A 134 -9.35 17.47 6.14
C PHE A 134 -8.39 17.10 7.28
N ALA A 135 -7.30 17.86 7.42
CA ALA A 135 -6.34 17.63 8.49
C ALA A 135 -6.98 17.88 9.85
N SER A 136 -6.84 16.91 10.75
CA SER A 136 -7.36 16.99 12.11
C SER A 136 -6.51 16.18 13.06
N TRP A 137 -6.19 16.76 14.21
CA TRP A 137 -5.39 16.14 15.27
C TRP A 137 -6.29 15.77 16.43
N LYS A 138 -6.26 14.49 16.81
CA LYS A 138 -7.08 13.95 17.89
C LYS A 138 -6.18 13.13 18.80
N GLY A 139 -6.15 13.50 20.07
CA GLY A 139 -5.32 12.85 21.10
C GLY A 139 -3.87 13.33 21.14
N ARG A 140 -3.42 14.17 20.21
CA ARG A 140 -2.09 14.81 20.18
C ARG A 140 -2.17 16.20 19.56
N GLU A 141 -1.15 17.00 19.81
CA GLU A 141 -0.97 18.31 19.18
C GLU A 141 -0.61 18.17 17.68
N GLN A 142 -0.75 19.28 16.96
CA GLN A 142 -0.29 19.39 15.58
C GLN A 142 1.22 19.12 15.51
N PRO A 143 1.71 18.31 14.56
CA PRO A 143 3.13 18.03 14.47
C PRO A 143 3.89 19.23 13.95
N GLU A 144 5.13 19.40 14.40
CA GLU A 144 5.99 20.56 14.11
C GLU A 144 6.23 20.83 12.61
N TRP A 145 6.15 19.78 11.78
CA TRP A 145 6.33 19.90 10.33
C TRP A 145 5.08 20.39 9.60
N TRP A 146 3.94 20.49 10.29
CA TRP A 146 2.70 21.00 9.72
C TRP A 146 2.71 22.52 9.80
N ILE A 147 3.08 23.17 8.69
CA ILE A 147 3.21 24.62 8.52
C ILE A 147 2.39 25.02 7.29
#